data_AF-A0A8H4UJ52-F1
#
_entry.id   AF-A0A8H4UJ52-F1
#
_cell.length_a   1.000
_cell.length_b   1.000
_cell.length_c   1.000
_cell.angle_alpha   90.00
_cell.angle_beta   90.00
_cell.angle_gamma   90.00
#
_symmetry.space_group_name_H-M   'P 1'
#
loop_
_entity.id
_entity.type
_entity.pdbx_description
1 polymer ?
#
loop_
_entity_poly.entity_id
_entity_poly.type
_entity_poly.pdbx_seq_one_letter_code
_entity_poly.pdbx_strand_id
1 'polypeptide(L)'
;MIIMAPPPPLPFSSYIENHITATMPEPDKHAAAQQAVDILHEISTILNCHLDRRTLSICISMIERGVNPEALAQVIKELRQEAQQVEQPAATAGAARRR
;
A
#
# COMPACT_ATOMS: atom_id res chain seq x y z
N MET A 1 53.67 22.11 -25.95
CA MET A 1 52.87 20.87 -26.04
C MET A 1 52.73 20.32 -24.63
N ILE A 2 51.52 20.33 -24.09
CA ILE A 2 51.23 19.89 -22.72
C ILE A 2 51.36 18.36 -22.72
N ILE A 3 52.48 17.86 -22.19
CA ILE A 3 52.72 16.42 -22.08
C ILE A 3 51.86 15.94 -20.92
N MET A 4 50.78 15.25 -21.26
CA MET A 4 49.86 14.61 -20.32
C MET A 4 50.62 13.51 -19.58
N ALA A 5 50.93 13.76 -18.31
CA ALA A 5 51.48 12.75 -17.42
C ALA A 5 50.48 11.56 -17.35
N PRO A 6 50.93 10.31 -17.49
CA PRO A 6 50.06 9.15 -17.31
C PRO A 6 49.50 9.18 -15.88
N PRO A 7 48.20 8.94 -15.67
CA PRO A 7 47.61 8.98 -14.34
C PRO A 7 48.28 7.91 -13.46
N PRO A 8 48.57 8.22 -12.18
CA PRO A 8 49.18 7.26 -11.28
C PRO A 8 48.26 6.05 -11.10
N PRO A 9 48.81 4.83 -10.96
CA PRO A 9 48.02 3.66 -10.60
C PRO A 9 47.40 3.92 -9.24
N LEU A 10 46.07 4.04 -9.19
CA LEU A 10 45.35 4.20 -7.94
C LEU A 10 45.65 2.99 -7.03
N PRO A 11 45.79 3.19 -5.71
CA PRO A 11 46.01 2.08 -4.80
C PRO A 11 44.80 1.12 -4.87
N PHE A 12 45.05 -0.19 -4.69
CA PHE A 12 44.00 -1.22 -4.73
C PHE A 12 42.80 -0.86 -3.84
N SER A 13 43.04 -0.13 -2.73
CA SER A 13 42.02 0.41 -1.83
C SER A 13 40.99 1.32 -2.53
N SER A 14 41.39 2.16 -3.49
CA SER A 14 40.48 3.05 -4.25
C SER A 14 39.60 2.28 -5.24
N TYR A 15 40.08 1.13 -5.74
CA TYR A 15 39.32 0.26 -6.64
C TYR A 15 38.20 -0.48 -5.90
N ILE A 16 38.47 -0.85 -4.63
CA ILE A 16 37.49 -1.47 -3.74
C ILE A 16 36.46 -0.43 -3.26
N GLU A 17 36.87 0.81 -2.99
CA GLU A 17 35.98 1.89 -2.52
C GLU A 17 34.93 2.29 -3.58
N ASN A 18 35.30 2.25 -4.87
CA ASN A 18 34.36 2.45 -5.98
C ASN A 18 33.47 1.22 -6.28
N HIS A 19 33.80 0.04 -5.74
CA HIS A 19 32.98 -1.18 -5.92
C HIS A 19 32.06 -1.49 -4.72
N ILE A 20 32.25 -0.84 -3.57
CA ILE A 20 31.44 -1.08 -2.36
C ILE A 20 30.24 -0.13 -2.26
N THR A 21 30.23 0.99 -2.98
CA THR A 21 29.13 1.97 -2.92
C THR A 21 28.14 1.85 -4.09
N ALA A 22 27.97 0.64 -4.63
CA ALA A 22 26.75 0.29 -5.34
C ALA A 22 25.72 -0.15 -4.29
N THR A 23 25.01 0.82 -3.71
CA THR A 23 23.73 0.55 -3.07
C THR A 23 22.88 -0.22 -4.09
N MET A 24 22.76 -1.54 -3.90
CA MET A 24 21.73 -2.33 -4.57
C MET A 24 20.41 -1.64 -4.27
N PRO A 25 19.64 -1.16 -5.25
CA PRO A 25 18.25 -0.83 -4.98
C PRO A 25 17.65 -2.16 -4.52
N GLU A 26 17.07 -2.29 -3.33
CA GLU A 26 16.34 -3.50 -2.93
C GLU A 26 15.04 -3.57 -3.75
N PRO A 27 15.02 -4.21 -4.94
CA PRO A 27 13.85 -4.19 -5.82
C PRO A 27 12.83 -5.22 -5.33
N ASP A 28 13.27 -6.17 -4.50
CA ASP A 28 12.53 -7.35 -4.12
C ASP A 28 11.50 -7.06 -3.03
N LYS A 29 11.80 -6.21 -2.04
CA LYS A 29 10.87 -5.92 -0.94
C LYS A 29 9.63 -5.16 -1.42
N HIS A 30 9.84 -4.14 -2.25
CA HIS A 30 8.74 -3.36 -2.81
C HIS A 30 7.91 -4.20 -3.80
N ALA A 31 8.56 -5.00 -4.66
CA ALA A 31 7.87 -5.92 -5.55
C ALA A 31 7.08 -7.00 -4.79
N ALA A 32 7.67 -7.58 -3.74
CA ALA A 32 7.02 -8.59 -2.91
C ALA A 32 5.82 -8.02 -2.14
N ALA A 33 5.94 -6.80 -1.60
CA ALA A 33 4.82 -6.14 -0.94
C ALA A 33 3.66 -5.87 -1.90
N GLN A 34 3.98 -5.44 -3.13
CA GLN A 34 2.97 -5.21 -4.16
C GLN A 34 2.27 -6.53 -4.55
N GLN A 35 3.04 -7.61 -4.76
CA GLN A 35 2.49 -8.93 -5.04
C GLN A 35 1.63 -9.46 -3.89
N ALA A 36 2.03 -9.24 -2.64
CA ALA A 36 1.24 -9.64 -1.48
C ALA A 36 -0.12 -8.93 -1.47
N VAL A 37 -0.15 -7.62 -1.73
CA VAL A 37 -1.40 -6.84 -1.85
C VAL A 37 -2.26 -7.34 -3.00
N ASP A 38 -1.65 -7.69 -4.14
CA ASP A 38 -2.37 -8.23 -5.31
C ASP A 38 -3.06 -9.56 -4.97
N ILE A 39 -2.32 -10.51 -4.37
CA ILE A 39 -2.85 -11.81 -3.94
C ILE A 39 -3.96 -11.63 -2.90
N LEU A 40 -3.75 -10.77 -1.90
CA LEU A 40 -4.75 -10.50 -0.87
C LEU A 40 -6.03 -9.84 -1.42
N HIS A 41 -5.90 -8.99 -2.44
CA HIS A 41 -7.05 -8.41 -3.13
C HIS A 41 -7.83 -9.46 -3.93
N GLU A 42 -7.16 -10.41 -4.59
CA GLU A 42 -7.82 -11.54 -5.25
C GLU A 42 -8.59 -12.39 -4.24
N ILE A 43 -7.97 -12.73 -3.09
CA ILE A 43 -8.63 -13.46 -2.00
C ILE A 43 -9.86 -12.70 -1.49
N SER A 44 -9.74 -11.40 -1.24
CA SER A 44 -10.84 -10.52 -0.83
C SER A 44 -12.00 -10.53 -1.83
N THR A 45 -11.68 -10.57 -3.13
CA THR A 45 -12.66 -10.63 -4.22
C THR A 45 -13.40 -11.97 -4.22
N ILE A 46 -12.66 -13.08 -4.12
CA ILE A 46 -13.23 -14.44 -4.06
C ILE A 46 -14.18 -14.59 -2.86
N LEU A 47 -13.79 -14.03 -1.71
CA LEU A 47 -14.59 -14.06 -0.48
C LEU A 47 -15.70 -12.99 -0.44
N ASN A 48 -15.85 -12.18 -1.49
CA ASN A 48 -16.82 -11.08 -1.56
C ASN A 48 -16.74 -10.13 -0.34
N CYS A 49 -15.54 -9.82 0.13
CA CYS A 49 -15.33 -8.85 1.22
C CYS A 49 -15.63 -7.40 0.76
N HIS A 50 -15.68 -7.17 -0.56
CA HIS A 50 -15.90 -5.86 -1.18
C HIS A 50 -14.88 -4.80 -0.70
N LEU A 51 -13.61 -5.17 -0.50
CA LEU A 51 -12.56 -4.23 -0.15
C LEU A 51 -11.77 -3.83 -1.40
N ASP A 52 -11.72 -2.53 -1.69
CA ASP A 52 -10.85 -1.97 -2.71
C ASP A 52 -9.37 -2.08 -2.32
N ARG A 53 -8.46 -2.11 -3.30
CA ARG A 53 -7.01 -2.20 -3.08
C ARG A 53 -6.50 -1.15 -2.09
N ARG A 54 -6.99 0.09 -2.18
CA ARG A 54 -6.55 1.15 -1.27
C ARG A 54 -6.93 0.84 0.18
N THR A 55 -8.18 0.43 0.40
CA THR A 55 -8.68 0.07 1.74
C THR A 55 -7.95 -1.14 2.29
N LEU A 56 -7.69 -2.14 1.46
CA LEU A 56 -6.93 -3.33 1.84
C LEU A 56 -5.51 -2.98 2.29
N SER A 57 -4.80 -2.10 1.56
CA SER A 57 -3.46 -1.63 1.97
C SER A 57 -3.48 -0.88 3.31
N ILE A 58 -4.53 -0.10 3.57
CA ILE A 58 -4.70 0.59 4.87
C ILE A 58 -4.90 -0.44 5.99
N CYS A 59 -5.76 -1.44 5.78
CA CYS A 59 -5.99 -2.51 6.74
C CYS A 59 -4.70 -3.28 7.06
N ILE A 60 -3.90 -3.61 6.04
CA ILE A 60 -2.60 -4.27 6.21
C ILE A 60 -1.68 -3.40 7.08
N SER A 61 -1.54 -2.12 6.75
CA SER A 61 -0.71 -1.18 7.52
C SER A 61 -1.15 -1.05 8.99
N MET A 62 -2.46 -1.12 9.26
CA MET A 62 -3.00 -1.11 10.62
C MET A 62 -2.66 -2.41 11.37
N ILE A 63 -2.82 -3.56 10.72
CA ILE A 63 -2.52 -4.87 11.31
C ILE A 63 -1.02 -5.01 11.59
N GLU A 64 -0.15 -4.54 10.68
CA GLU A 64 1.30 -4.50 10.86
C GLU A 64 1.73 -3.63 12.05
N ARG A 65 0.91 -2.63 12.43
CA ARG A 65 1.10 -1.80 13.62
C ARG A 65 0.52 -2.41 14.91
N GLY A 66 -0.03 -3.63 14.84
CA GLY A 66 -0.57 -4.37 15.98
C GLY A 66 -2.06 -4.19 16.22
N VAL A 67 -2.82 -3.63 15.27
CA VAL A 67 -4.28 -3.58 15.38
C VAL A 67 -4.87 -4.98 15.24
N ASN A 68 -5.81 -5.33 16.13
CA ASN A 68 -6.52 -6.61 16.07
C ASN A 68 -7.40 -6.69 14.79
N PRO A 69 -7.23 -7.71 13.94
CA PRO A 69 -7.97 -7.84 12.68
C PRO A 69 -9.48 -8.07 12.88
N GLU A 70 -9.90 -8.74 13.96
CA GLU A 70 -11.32 -8.96 14.27
C GLU A 70 -12.00 -7.64 14.65
N ALA A 71 -11.36 -6.84 15.51
CA ALA A 71 -11.87 -5.53 15.89
C ALA A 71 -11.93 -4.58 14.67
N LEU A 72 -10.90 -4.60 13.82
CA LEU A 72 -10.89 -3.82 12.58
C LEU A 72 -12.03 -4.22 11.64
N ALA A 73 -12.30 -5.52 11.50
CA ALA A 73 -13.41 -6.01 10.67
C ALA A 73 -14.77 -5.52 11.20
N GLN A 74 -14.94 -5.47 12.52
CA GLN A 74 -16.16 -4.94 13.15
C GLN A 74 -16.35 -3.45 12.84
N VAL A 75 -15.31 -2.64 13.00
CA VAL A 75 -15.34 -1.20 12.67
C VAL A 75 -15.65 -0.97 11.19
N ILE A 76 -15.07 -1.75 10.27
CA ILE A 76 -15.36 -1.63 8.83
C ILE A 76 -16.83 -1.93 8.53
N LYS A 77 -17.41 -2.94 9.19
CA LYS A 77 -18.83 -3.27 9.02
C LYS A 77 -19.74 -2.15 9.53
N GLU A 78 -19.45 -1.60 10.70
CA GLU A 78 -20.21 -0.50 11.30
C GLU A 78 -20.17 0.74 10.41
N LEU A 79 -18.98 1.19 9.98
CA LEU A 79 -18.83 2.35 9.11
C LEU A 79 -19.57 2.19 7.77
N ARG A 80 -19.61 0.97 7.21
CA ARG A 80 -20.36 0.69 5.98
C ARG A 80 -21.87 0.77 6.20
N GLN A 81 -22.35 0.25 7.32
CA GLN A 81 -23.77 0.34 7.68
C GLN A 81 -24.20 1.80 7.89
N GLU A 82 -23.41 2.59 8.61
CA GLU A 82 -23.67 4.01 8.83
C GLU A 82 -23.67 4.79 7.51
N ALA A 83 -22.70 4.53 6.62
CA ALA A 83 -22.66 5.17 5.30
C ALA A 83 -23.93 4.88 4.49
N GLN A 84 -24.43 3.64 4.50
CA GLN A 84 -25.69 3.27 3.85
C GLN A 84 -26.93 3.93 4.46
N GLN A 85 -26.91 4.24 5.76
CA GLN A 85 -28.00 4.96 6.42
C GLN A 85 -27.99 6.45 6.09
N VAL A 86 -26.81 7.06 6.01
CA VAL A 86 -26.67 8.48 5.62
C VAL A 86 -27.05 8.71 4.16
N GLU A 87 -26.78 7.72 3.30
CA GLU A 87 -27.06 7.82 1.87
C GLU A 87 -28.52 7.55 1.50
N GLN A 88 -29.37 7.13 2.47
CA GLN A 88 -30.83 7.06 2.30
C GLN A 88 -31.46 8.45 2.51
N PRO A 89 -31.79 9.20 1.44
CA PRO A 89 -32.40 10.50 1.58
C PRO A 89 -33.90 10.29 1.68
N ALA A 90 -34.49 10.56 2.86
CA ALA A 90 -35.82 11.19 2.99
C ALA A 90 -36.97 10.75 2.02
N ALA A 91 -37.00 9.50 1.55
CA ALA A 91 -37.92 9.06 0.48
C ALA A 91 -39.38 8.91 0.95
N THR A 92 -39.66 9.15 2.23
CA THR A 92 -41.00 9.08 2.82
C THR A 92 -41.71 10.43 2.94
N ALA A 93 -41.07 11.57 2.61
CA ALA A 93 -41.69 12.89 2.76
C ALA A 93 -42.58 13.35 1.58
N GLY A 94 -42.64 12.60 0.47
CA GLY A 94 -43.35 13.01 -0.76
C GLY A 94 -44.83 12.61 -0.87
N ALA A 95 -45.34 11.72 -0.01
CA ALA A 95 -46.67 11.13 -0.20
C ALA A 95 -47.83 11.93 0.41
N ALA A 96 -47.58 12.91 1.28
CA ALA A 96 -48.63 13.57 2.07
C ALA A 96 -49.18 14.89 1.48
N ARG A 97 -48.64 15.41 0.36
CA ARG A 97 -49.00 16.75 -0.16
C ARG A 97 -49.99 16.75 -1.34
N ARG A 98 -50.59 15.60 -1.65
CA ARG A 98 -51.70 15.48 -2.63
C ARG A 98 -52.95 14.93 -1.94
N ARG A 99 -53.58 15.72 -1.07
CA ARG A 99 -54.98 15.57 -0.67
C ARG A 99 -55.61 16.94 -0.57
#